data_AF-A0A349WHM6-F1
#
_entry.id   AF-A0A349WHM6-F1
#
_cell.length_a   1.000
_cell.length_b   1.000
_cell.length_c   1.000
_cell.angle_alpha   90.00
_cell.angle_beta   90.00
_cell.angle_gamma   90.00
#
_symmetry.space_group_name_H-M   'P 1'
#
loop_
_entity.id
_entity.type
_entity.pdbx_description
1 polymer ?
#
loop_
_entity_poly.entity_id
_entity_poly.type
_entity_poly.pdbx_seq_one_letter_code
_entity_poly.pdbx_strand_id
1 'polypeptide(L)'
;MKALSVLFRLLSLLGLIALAGVLWLKLDTLKNQSHSFLDETVDDAYTILQSSKEAQWKDVSSKKSIVSDVFDANEQIDQGADNPLEQAISDLRTSEDALLRNPDYRDSLELLTKEFGSEALLWNRDSNRWISNPSVKLEAPAGYKDPFEDETKFPKNDIKNDDGTITKGVSRQNRLRTVIGMFYKDRHDKFSEINKLRTMLVNRDIELREFQNLFAREQEERKKFEDEVSDLTVQVKGLEADLDNEKKEAAAFKEASTTQMGVLEDQVSSLQQKMQDDQKQHEVTLQQNNEDHKRELSKANAQLVKEYNRGREEATQEMLAKQSGGEVVDENKREKANPFIVKSDAPPVLSQAEIIAVNQSKEISEIGAPSTISRIDNRTGMILLPLGIERGVEQGNVFTLWKDQRKAARIKVQSARDGFLLAYILPHFGTPDKLRPGDNIHVVPDEEKL
;
A
#
# COMPACT_ATOMS: atom_id res chain seq x y z
N MET A 1 15.45 -105.41 61.57
CA MET A 1 15.21 -104.90 60.20
C MET A 1 13.81 -104.32 59.97
N LYS A 2 12.70 -105.04 60.18
CA LYS A 2 11.34 -104.54 59.84
C LYS A 2 10.99 -103.16 60.42
N ALA A 3 11.21 -102.91 61.72
CA ALA A 3 10.92 -101.61 62.35
C ALA A 3 11.70 -100.44 61.73
N LEU A 4 12.97 -100.67 61.37
CA LEU A 4 13.83 -99.68 60.73
C LEU A 4 13.32 -99.31 59.32
N SER A 5 12.82 -100.27 58.55
CA SER A 5 12.16 -99.98 57.26
C SER A 5 10.84 -99.23 57.40
N VAL A 6 10.10 -99.43 58.50
CA VAL A 6 8.86 -98.68 58.78
C VAL A 6 9.20 -97.23 59.16
N LEU A 7 10.23 -97.02 59.99
CA LEU A 7 10.75 -95.69 60.31
C LEU A 7 11.22 -94.94 59.06
N PHE A 8 12.00 -95.57 58.18
CA PHE A 8 12.41 -94.93 56.92
C PHE A 8 11.22 -94.57 56.01
N ARG A 9 10.20 -95.43 55.92
CA ARG A 9 8.97 -95.14 55.15
C ARG A 9 8.18 -93.97 55.74
N LEU A 10 8.04 -93.91 57.06
CA LEU A 10 7.40 -92.79 57.76
C LEU A 10 8.20 -91.49 57.56
N LEU A 11 9.53 -91.54 57.66
CA LEU A 11 10.40 -90.38 57.45
C LEU A 11 10.32 -89.87 56.00
N SER A 12 10.29 -90.77 55.00
CA SER A 12 10.10 -90.38 53.60
C SER A 12 8.72 -89.79 53.33
N LEU A 13 7.66 -90.32 53.97
CA LEU A 13 6.31 -89.78 53.85
C LEU A 13 6.21 -88.39 54.46
N LEU A 14 6.74 -88.20 55.68
CA LEU A 14 6.80 -86.91 56.34
C LEU A 14 7.67 -85.90 55.56
N GLY A 15 8.78 -86.34 54.96
CA GLY A 15 9.61 -85.53 54.08
C GLY A 15 8.87 -85.05 52.82
N LEU A 16 8.09 -85.92 52.20
CA LEU A 16 7.24 -85.56 51.06
C LEU A 16 6.11 -84.60 51.46
N ILE A 17 5.47 -84.81 52.62
CA ILE A 17 4.45 -83.91 53.16
C ILE A 17 5.05 -82.53 53.49
N ALA A 18 6.23 -82.49 54.11
CA ALA A 18 6.94 -81.24 54.39
C ALA A 18 7.34 -80.50 53.11
N LEU A 19 7.84 -81.21 52.09
CA LEU A 19 8.15 -80.63 50.78
C LEU A 19 6.89 -80.08 50.10
N ALA A 20 5.79 -80.84 50.11
CA ALA A 20 4.50 -80.40 49.58
C ALA A 20 3.96 -79.16 50.32
N GLY A 21 4.09 -79.10 51.65
CA GLY A 21 3.74 -77.93 52.45
C GLY A 21 4.58 -76.69 52.10
N VAL A 22 5.90 -76.84 51.95
CA VAL A 22 6.79 -75.74 51.53
C VAL A 22 6.49 -75.27 50.10
N LEU A 23 6.21 -76.19 49.18
CA LEU A 23 5.80 -75.85 47.81
C LEU A 23 4.44 -75.13 47.78
N TRP A 24 3.48 -75.57 48.61
CA TRP A 24 2.18 -74.93 48.74
C TRP A 24 2.31 -73.52 49.32
N LEU A 25 3.08 -73.32 50.39
CA LEU A 25 3.33 -71.98 50.96
C LEU A 25 4.03 -71.04 49.95
N LYS A 26 4.97 -71.55 49.14
CA LYS A 26 5.57 -70.77 48.06
C LYS A 26 4.56 -70.40 46.97
N LEU A 27 3.73 -71.35 46.54
CA LEU A 27 2.68 -71.11 45.55
C LEU A 27 1.64 -70.10 46.05
N ASP A 28 1.23 -70.21 47.30
CA ASP A 28 0.29 -69.29 47.94
C ASP A 28 0.87 -67.87 48.05
N THR A 29 2.12 -67.75 48.51
CA THR A 29 2.83 -66.45 48.55
C THR A 29 2.91 -65.81 47.16
N LEU A 30 3.24 -66.57 46.11
CA LEU A 30 3.31 -66.08 44.73
C LEU A 30 1.95 -65.66 44.16
N LYS A 31 0.88 -66.37 44.52
CA LYS A 31 -0.50 -65.98 44.19
C LYS A 31 -0.89 -64.68 44.89
N ASN A 32 -0.68 -64.59 46.21
CA ASN A 32 -1.02 -63.40 46.99
C ASN A 32 -0.24 -62.17 46.49
N GLN A 33 1.04 -62.34 46.16
CA GLN A 33 1.87 -61.32 45.50
C GLN A 33 1.32 -60.85 44.15
N SER A 34 0.77 -61.77 43.35
CA SER A 34 0.22 -61.46 42.03
C SER A 34 -1.15 -60.79 42.12
N HIS A 35 -2.03 -61.26 43.01
CA HIS A 35 -3.33 -60.65 43.27
C HIS A 35 -3.17 -59.25 43.86
N SER A 36 -2.39 -59.08 44.93
CA SER A 36 -2.13 -57.75 45.51
C SER A 36 -1.56 -56.76 44.51
N PHE A 37 -0.66 -57.17 43.61
CA PHE A 37 -0.13 -56.30 42.57
C PHE A 37 -1.20 -55.89 41.55
N LEU A 38 -2.08 -56.82 41.15
CA LEU A 38 -3.16 -56.54 40.20
C LEU A 38 -4.22 -55.62 40.83
N ASP A 39 -4.63 -55.89 42.07
CA ASP A 39 -5.62 -55.09 42.79
C ASP A 39 -5.12 -53.64 42.97
N GLU A 40 -3.86 -53.46 43.38
CA GLU A 40 -3.21 -52.15 43.49
C GLU A 40 -3.10 -51.45 42.12
N THR A 41 -2.71 -52.17 41.06
CA THR A 41 -2.61 -51.62 39.70
C THR A 41 -3.97 -51.15 39.17
N VAL A 42 -5.06 -51.84 39.53
CA VAL A 42 -6.43 -51.46 39.12
C VAL A 42 -6.92 -50.24 39.89
N ASP A 43 -6.61 -50.12 41.19
CA ASP A 43 -6.95 -48.95 42.01
C ASP A 43 -6.17 -47.69 41.58
N ASP A 44 -4.86 -47.85 41.32
CA ASP A 44 -3.99 -46.85 40.69
C ASP A 44 -4.58 -46.36 39.35
N ALA A 45 -5.01 -47.31 38.50
CA ALA A 45 -5.61 -46.99 37.20
C ALA A 45 -6.94 -46.23 37.34
N TYR A 46 -7.81 -46.67 38.25
CA TYR A 46 -9.10 -46.02 38.50
C TYR A 46 -8.91 -44.58 39.00
N THR A 47 -7.88 -44.36 39.83
CA THR A 47 -7.47 -43.03 40.34
C THR A 47 -6.90 -42.14 39.25
N ILE A 48 -5.94 -42.61 38.43
CA ILE A 48 -5.29 -41.81 37.39
C ILE A 48 -6.19 -41.54 36.18
N LEU A 49 -7.03 -42.50 35.78
CA LEU A 49 -8.06 -42.28 34.77
C LEU A 49 -9.19 -41.38 35.30
N GLN A 50 -9.29 -41.22 36.63
CA GLN A 50 -10.35 -40.51 37.33
C GLN A 50 -11.73 -41.07 36.96
N SER A 51 -11.84 -42.40 36.92
CA SER A 51 -13.00 -43.12 36.39
C SER A 51 -14.29 -42.90 37.20
N SER A 52 -14.18 -42.52 38.47
CA SER A 52 -15.32 -42.10 39.31
C SER A 52 -15.92 -40.73 38.92
N LYS A 53 -15.18 -39.90 38.16
CA LYS A 53 -15.60 -38.53 37.79
C LYS A 53 -16.30 -38.48 36.43
N GLU A 54 -17.12 -39.49 36.13
CA GLU A 54 -17.83 -39.64 34.85
C GLU A 54 -18.60 -38.37 34.44
N ALA A 55 -19.31 -37.74 35.39
CA ALA A 55 -20.06 -36.50 35.12
C ALA A 55 -19.17 -35.34 34.65
N GLN A 56 -17.95 -35.22 35.20
CA GLN A 56 -17.00 -34.18 34.80
C GLN A 56 -16.33 -34.51 33.45
N TRP A 57 -16.05 -35.79 33.18
CA TRP A 57 -15.61 -36.23 31.85
C TRP A 57 -16.67 -36.01 30.77
N LYS A 58 -17.96 -36.18 31.13
CA LYS A 58 -19.08 -35.88 30.24
C LYS A 58 -19.21 -34.38 29.93
N ASP A 59 -19.04 -33.51 30.93
CA ASP A 59 -18.96 -32.05 30.72
C ASP A 59 -17.79 -31.67 29.80
N VAL A 60 -16.59 -32.19 30.07
CA VAL A 60 -15.41 -32.03 29.18
C VAL A 60 -15.71 -32.51 27.76
N SER A 61 -16.41 -33.63 27.59
CA SER A 61 -16.80 -34.13 26.25
C SER A 61 -17.82 -33.22 25.56
N SER A 62 -18.78 -32.67 26.31
CA SER A 62 -19.76 -31.72 25.79
C SER A 62 -19.09 -30.43 25.31
N LYS A 63 -18.15 -29.89 26.12
CA LYS A 63 -17.38 -28.68 25.77
C LYS A 63 -16.42 -28.92 24.60
N LYS A 64 -15.90 -30.15 24.42
CA LYS A 64 -15.16 -30.52 23.20
C LYS A 64 -16.02 -30.49 21.95
N SER A 65 -17.29 -30.90 22.03
CA SER A 65 -18.24 -30.74 20.92
C SER A 65 -18.39 -29.27 20.58
N ILE A 66 -18.72 -28.43 21.57
CA ILE A 66 -18.92 -26.98 21.38
C ILE A 66 -17.68 -26.32 20.73
N VAL A 67 -16.46 -26.70 21.13
CA VAL A 67 -15.23 -26.19 20.49
C VAL A 67 -15.12 -26.63 19.02
N SER A 68 -15.53 -27.85 18.66
CA SER A 68 -15.62 -28.28 17.25
C SER A 68 -16.71 -27.50 16.52
N ASP A 69 -17.92 -27.44 17.08
CA ASP A 69 -19.09 -26.79 16.47
C ASP A 69 -18.80 -25.31 16.16
N VAL A 70 -18.14 -24.58 17.07
CA VAL A 70 -17.71 -23.18 16.87
C VAL A 70 -16.58 -23.06 15.85
N PHE A 71 -15.62 -23.98 15.86
CA PHE A 71 -14.50 -23.98 14.90
C PHE A 71 -14.99 -24.30 13.47
N ASP A 72 -15.87 -25.28 13.33
CA ASP A 72 -16.43 -25.74 12.06
C ASP A 72 -17.43 -24.74 11.47
N ALA A 73 -18.15 -23.98 12.31
CA ALA A 73 -19.02 -22.89 11.86
C ALA A 73 -18.23 -21.74 11.21
N ASN A 74 -17.02 -21.44 11.71
CA ASN A 74 -16.09 -20.46 11.15
C ASN A 74 -16.75 -19.10 10.79
N GLU A 75 -17.65 -18.63 11.65
CA GLU A 75 -18.41 -17.40 11.42
C GLU A 75 -17.49 -16.17 11.42
N GLN A 76 -17.77 -15.20 10.55
CA GLN A 76 -17.08 -13.91 10.56
C GLN A 76 -17.50 -13.10 11.79
N ILE A 77 -16.55 -12.41 12.42
CA ILE A 77 -16.76 -11.65 13.66
C ILE A 77 -16.39 -10.19 13.46
N ASP A 78 -17.30 -9.31 13.87
CA ASP A 78 -17.14 -7.87 13.84
C ASP A 78 -15.96 -7.38 14.70
N GLN A 79 -15.34 -6.26 14.32
CA GLN A 79 -14.24 -5.68 15.08
C GLN A 79 -14.68 -5.30 16.50
N GLY A 80 -14.04 -5.92 17.50
CA GLY A 80 -14.28 -5.66 18.92
C GLY A 80 -15.34 -6.52 19.59
N ALA A 81 -15.93 -7.49 18.89
CA ALA A 81 -16.74 -8.54 19.52
C ALA A 81 -15.85 -9.65 20.12
N ASP A 82 -16.35 -10.31 21.17
CA ASP A 82 -15.64 -11.40 21.85
C ASP A 82 -15.46 -12.62 20.92
N ASN A 83 -14.31 -13.30 21.02
CA ASN A 83 -14.04 -14.49 20.22
C ASN A 83 -14.69 -15.74 20.84
N PRO A 84 -15.70 -16.37 20.19
CA PRO A 84 -16.39 -17.54 20.70
C PRO A 84 -15.49 -18.78 20.74
N LEU A 85 -14.48 -18.88 19.87
CA LEU A 85 -13.52 -19.98 19.88
C LEU A 85 -12.58 -19.86 21.09
N GLU A 86 -12.14 -18.63 21.42
CA GLU A 86 -11.39 -18.35 22.64
C GLU A 86 -12.22 -18.68 23.88
N GLN A 87 -13.48 -18.23 23.94
CA GLN A 87 -14.39 -18.50 25.04
C GLN A 87 -14.64 -20.01 25.22
N ALA A 88 -14.97 -20.73 24.14
CA ALA A 88 -15.22 -22.18 24.18
C ALA A 88 -13.97 -22.97 24.62
N ILE A 89 -12.78 -22.56 24.18
CA ILE A 89 -11.52 -23.19 24.60
C ILE A 89 -11.18 -22.85 26.07
N SER A 90 -11.50 -21.64 26.54
CA SER A 90 -11.36 -21.24 27.95
C SER A 90 -12.29 -22.03 28.87
N ASP A 91 -13.56 -22.20 28.47
CA ASP A 91 -14.56 -22.97 29.21
C ASP A 91 -14.21 -24.47 29.26
N LEU A 92 -13.72 -25.02 28.14
CA LEU A 92 -13.22 -26.40 28.07
C LEU A 92 -12.00 -26.58 28.97
N ARG A 93 -11.03 -25.68 28.88
CA ARG A 93 -9.81 -25.70 29.71
C ARG A 93 -10.15 -25.64 31.19
N THR A 94 -11.13 -24.84 31.59
CA THR A 94 -11.56 -24.73 32.99
C THR A 94 -12.07 -26.07 33.53
N SER A 95 -12.85 -26.82 32.74
CA SER A 95 -13.31 -28.17 33.11
C SER A 95 -12.20 -29.22 33.07
N GLU A 96 -11.28 -29.17 32.10
CA GLU A 96 -10.12 -30.07 32.07
C GLU A 96 -9.15 -29.80 33.23
N ASP A 97 -8.90 -28.54 33.58
CA ASP A 97 -8.02 -28.15 34.69
C ASP A 97 -8.61 -28.57 36.06
N ALA A 98 -9.94 -28.59 36.23
CA ALA A 98 -10.60 -29.13 37.44
C ALA A 98 -10.34 -30.64 37.67
N LEU A 99 -10.00 -31.39 36.62
CA LEU A 99 -9.58 -32.78 36.69
C LEU A 99 -8.06 -32.90 36.80
N LEU A 100 -7.32 -32.28 35.87
CA LEU A 100 -5.90 -32.52 35.64
C LEU A 100 -4.96 -31.63 36.47
N ARG A 101 -5.47 -30.58 37.12
CA ARG A 101 -4.72 -29.74 38.08
C ARG A 101 -5.09 -29.95 39.54
N ASN A 102 -6.02 -30.88 39.83
CA ASN A 102 -6.32 -31.28 41.19
C ASN A 102 -5.04 -31.82 41.90
N PRO A 103 -4.71 -31.37 43.13
CA PRO A 103 -3.55 -31.83 43.88
C PRO A 103 -3.49 -33.35 44.05
N ASP A 104 -4.57 -33.98 44.51
CA ASP A 104 -4.64 -35.43 44.77
C ASP A 104 -4.27 -36.25 43.52
N TYR A 105 -4.73 -35.79 42.34
CA TYR A 105 -4.37 -36.42 41.06
C TYR A 105 -2.90 -36.22 40.70
N ARG A 106 -2.34 -35.03 40.94
CA ARG A 106 -0.93 -34.71 40.64
C ARG A 106 0.02 -35.47 41.54
N ASP A 107 -0.26 -35.55 42.83
CA ASP A 107 0.54 -36.28 43.80
C ASP A 107 0.51 -37.79 43.50
N SER A 108 -0.67 -38.33 43.17
CA SER A 108 -0.84 -39.71 42.71
C SER A 108 -0.07 -39.97 41.41
N LEU A 109 -0.16 -39.05 40.43
CA LEU A 109 0.57 -39.14 39.18
C LEU A 109 2.08 -39.10 39.41
N GLU A 110 2.58 -38.20 40.25
CA GLU A 110 4.00 -38.11 40.55
C GLU A 110 4.53 -39.41 41.20
N LEU A 111 3.79 -39.98 42.15
CA LEU A 111 4.16 -41.22 42.82
C LEU A 111 4.21 -42.43 41.86
N LEU A 112 3.27 -42.50 40.92
CA LEU A 112 3.12 -43.63 40.00
C LEU A 112 3.99 -43.50 38.75
N THR A 113 4.46 -42.30 38.40
CA THR A 113 5.31 -42.03 37.22
C THR A 113 6.81 -42.15 37.52
N LYS A 114 7.20 -43.05 38.43
CA LYS A 114 8.61 -43.33 38.77
C LYS A 114 9.13 -44.61 38.08
N GLU A 115 10.45 -44.69 37.93
CA GLU A 115 11.18 -45.87 37.48
C GLU A 115 11.49 -46.79 38.67
N PHE A 116 10.98 -48.02 38.62
CA PHE A 116 11.20 -49.03 39.64
C PHE A 116 12.33 -49.96 39.18
N GLY A 117 13.57 -49.64 39.57
CA GLY A 117 14.76 -50.45 39.29
C GLY A 117 14.81 -51.77 40.08
N SER A 118 16.00 -52.35 40.20
CA SER A 118 16.23 -53.52 41.07
C SER A 118 15.94 -53.18 42.54
N GLU A 119 15.36 -54.14 43.27
CA GLU A 119 15.02 -54.01 44.71
C GLU A 119 14.11 -52.82 45.09
N ALA A 120 13.48 -52.16 44.12
CA ALA A 120 12.62 -50.99 44.31
C ALA A 120 11.29 -51.28 45.04
N LEU A 121 10.69 -52.46 44.82
CA LEU A 121 9.52 -52.95 45.55
C LEU A 121 9.90 -54.14 46.42
N LEU A 122 9.41 -54.14 47.67
CA LEU A 122 9.55 -55.22 48.63
C LEU A 122 8.18 -55.81 48.95
N TRP A 123 8.11 -57.13 49.13
CA TRP A 123 6.89 -57.79 49.59
C TRP A 123 6.82 -57.78 51.12
N ASN A 124 5.86 -57.05 51.67
CA ASN A 124 5.55 -57.10 53.10
C ASN A 124 4.62 -58.29 53.37
N ARG A 125 5.12 -59.27 54.14
CA ARG A 125 4.39 -60.50 54.49
C ARG A 125 3.30 -60.29 55.53
N ASP A 126 3.43 -59.27 56.38
CA ASP A 126 2.49 -59.02 57.48
C ASP A 126 1.23 -58.29 56.96
N SER A 127 1.40 -57.39 55.99
CA SER A 127 0.29 -56.70 55.33
C SER A 127 -0.19 -57.35 54.02
N ASN A 128 0.52 -58.36 53.51
CA ASN A 128 0.32 -58.97 52.19
C ASN A 128 0.22 -57.93 51.06
N ARG A 129 1.15 -56.97 51.04
CA ARG A 129 1.21 -55.88 50.04
C ARG A 129 2.64 -55.62 49.58
N TRP A 130 2.76 -55.07 48.37
CA TRP A 130 3.99 -54.44 47.91
C TRP A 130 4.20 -53.10 48.59
N ILE A 131 5.45 -52.78 48.96
CA ILE A 131 5.85 -51.48 49.50
C ILE A 131 7.12 -51.01 48.80
N SER A 132 7.26 -49.70 48.59
CA SER A 132 8.49 -49.10 48.07
C SER A 132 9.63 -49.27 49.06
N ASN A 133 10.82 -49.62 48.57
CA ASN A 133 12.02 -49.75 49.37
C ASN A 133 12.55 -48.35 49.77
N PRO A 134 12.59 -47.97 51.06
CA PRO A 134 13.07 -46.65 51.48
C PRO A 134 14.57 -46.44 51.21
N SER A 135 15.33 -47.52 50.95
CA SER A 135 16.75 -47.45 50.60
C SER A 135 17.01 -47.13 49.12
N VAL A 136 15.99 -47.21 48.26
CA VAL A 136 16.11 -46.97 46.82
C VAL A 136 15.43 -45.64 46.49
N LYS A 137 16.20 -44.66 46.01
CA LYS A 137 15.64 -43.40 45.51
C LYS A 137 14.97 -43.66 44.15
N LEU A 138 13.66 -43.50 44.10
CA LEU A 138 12.89 -43.60 42.86
C LEU A 138 12.90 -42.25 42.12
N GLU A 139 13.27 -42.28 40.84
CA GLU A 139 13.31 -41.10 39.96
C GLU A 139 12.31 -41.26 38.82
N ALA A 140 11.95 -40.18 38.12
CA ALA A 140 11.06 -40.29 36.95
C ALA A 140 11.83 -40.88 35.75
N PRO A 141 11.22 -41.75 34.92
CA PRO A 141 11.88 -42.34 33.77
C PRO A 141 12.29 -41.25 32.78
N ALA A 142 13.49 -41.41 32.22
CA ALA A 142 14.15 -40.43 31.35
C ALA A 142 13.43 -40.19 30.00
N GLY A 143 12.44 -41.03 29.65
CA GLY A 143 11.62 -40.88 28.45
C GLY A 143 10.55 -41.97 28.35
N TYR A 144 10.00 -42.17 27.14
CA TYR A 144 8.93 -43.12 26.85
C TYR A 144 9.41 -44.47 26.25
N LYS A 145 10.73 -44.72 26.25
CA LYS A 145 11.31 -46.03 25.90
C LYS A 145 11.42 -46.88 27.16
N ASP A 146 11.29 -48.20 27.03
CA ASP A 146 11.47 -49.14 28.15
C ASP A 146 12.90 -48.98 28.72
N PRO A 147 13.06 -48.51 29.97
CA PRO A 147 14.38 -48.34 30.57
C PRO A 147 15.10 -49.68 30.78
N PHE A 148 14.38 -50.82 30.74
CA PHE A 148 14.89 -52.15 31.02
C PHE A 148 14.98 -53.05 29.77
N GLU A 149 14.96 -52.47 28.57
CA GLU A 149 15.09 -53.16 27.27
C GLU A 149 16.42 -53.95 27.17
N ASP A 150 17.51 -53.40 27.72
CA ASP A 150 18.82 -54.05 27.75
C ASP A 150 18.89 -55.12 28.85
N GLU A 151 18.55 -56.36 28.51
CA GLU A 151 18.60 -57.51 29.43
C GLU A 151 20.02 -57.83 29.96
N THR A 152 21.09 -57.27 29.38
CA THR A 152 22.46 -57.45 29.88
C THR A 152 22.75 -56.56 31.09
N LYS A 153 22.20 -55.33 31.09
CA LYS A 153 22.28 -54.38 32.22
C LYS A 153 21.18 -54.61 33.23
N PHE A 154 19.99 -54.93 32.75
CA PHE A 154 18.79 -55.15 33.55
C PHE A 154 18.28 -56.57 33.30
N PRO A 155 18.85 -57.61 33.94
CA PRO A 155 18.34 -58.96 33.78
C PRO A 155 16.97 -59.12 34.47
N LYS A 156 16.25 -60.21 34.17
CA LYS A 156 14.94 -60.52 34.78
C LYS A 156 15.05 -61.16 36.17
N ASN A 157 16.18 -61.82 36.43
CA ASN A 157 16.54 -62.47 37.69
C ASN A 157 17.98 -62.07 38.04
N ASP A 158 18.40 -62.25 39.30
CA ASP A 158 19.80 -62.04 39.70
C ASP A 158 20.74 -62.95 38.90
N ILE A 159 21.70 -62.37 38.17
CA ILE A 159 22.73 -63.09 37.42
C ILE A 159 24.05 -62.97 38.18
N LYS A 160 24.72 -64.11 38.40
CA LYS A 160 26.09 -64.13 38.90
C LYS A 160 27.05 -64.11 37.70
N ASN A 161 27.89 -63.09 37.63
CA ASN A 161 28.91 -62.93 36.60
C ASN A 161 30.13 -63.83 36.89
N ASP A 162 30.96 -64.06 35.88
CA ASP A 162 32.17 -64.91 36.01
C ASP A 162 33.17 -64.35 37.04
N ASP A 163 33.24 -63.02 37.19
CA ASP A 163 34.02 -62.31 38.22
C ASP A 163 33.48 -62.49 39.66
N GLY A 164 32.41 -63.27 39.84
CA GLY A 164 31.78 -63.55 41.12
C GLY A 164 30.82 -62.46 41.63
N THR A 165 30.75 -61.32 40.95
CA THR A 165 29.76 -60.25 41.21
C THR A 165 28.34 -60.69 40.85
N ILE A 166 27.33 -60.04 41.43
CA ILE A 166 25.91 -60.32 41.15
C ILE A 166 25.26 -59.07 40.55
N THR A 167 24.80 -59.18 39.31
CA THR A 167 23.93 -58.19 38.67
C THR A 167 22.50 -58.45 39.12
N LYS A 168 21.91 -57.47 39.83
CA LYS A 168 20.55 -57.59 40.38
C LYS A 168 19.48 -57.53 39.30
N GLY A 169 18.51 -58.44 39.37
CA GLY A 169 17.39 -58.50 38.44
C GLY A 169 16.34 -57.42 38.70
N VAL A 170 15.74 -56.90 37.63
CA VAL A 170 14.52 -56.07 37.70
C VAL A 170 13.32 -56.99 37.51
N SER A 171 12.54 -57.14 38.60
CA SER A 171 11.40 -58.06 38.67
C SER A 171 10.30 -57.72 37.65
N ARG A 172 9.42 -58.69 37.35
CA ARG A 172 8.27 -58.47 36.47
C ARG A 172 7.35 -57.35 37.00
N GLN A 173 7.12 -57.31 38.32
CA GLN A 173 6.30 -56.29 38.98
C GLN A 173 6.91 -54.90 38.82
N ASN A 174 8.22 -54.75 39.03
CA ASN A 174 8.94 -53.49 38.91
C ASN A 174 8.91 -52.96 37.46
N ARG A 175 9.14 -53.84 36.47
CA ARG A 175 9.01 -53.52 35.04
C ARG A 175 7.60 -53.07 34.68
N LEU A 176 6.58 -53.85 35.08
CA LEU A 176 5.19 -53.53 34.80
C LEU A 176 4.77 -52.19 35.42
N ARG A 177 5.13 -51.92 36.69
CA ARG A 177 4.77 -50.66 37.34
C ARG A 177 5.43 -49.45 36.66
N THR A 178 6.69 -49.59 36.24
CA THR A 178 7.40 -48.57 35.46
C THR A 178 6.70 -48.29 34.13
N VAL A 179 6.39 -49.33 33.35
CA VAL A 179 5.73 -49.21 32.04
C VAL A 179 4.32 -48.60 32.18
N ILE A 180 3.56 -48.99 33.21
CA ILE A 180 2.24 -48.42 33.50
C ILE A 180 2.35 -46.95 33.91
N GLY A 181 3.34 -46.61 34.75
CA GLY A 181 3.69 -45.23 35.09
C GLY A 181 4.04 -44.39 33.86
N MET A 182 4.80 -44.95 32.91
CA MET A 182 5.10 -44.28 31.64
C MET A 182 3.84 -43.99 30.82
N PHE A 183 2.87 -44.91 30.76
CA PHE A 183 1.58 -44.66 30.09
C PHE A 183 0.76 -43.57 30.80
N TYR A 184 0.77 -43.52 32.13
CA TYR A 184 0.13 -42.44 32.90
C TYR A 184 0.75 -41.08 32.60
N LYS A 185 2.09 -41.03 32.52
CA LYS A 185 2.85 -39.83 32.15
C LYS A 185 2.56 -39.40 30.71
N ASP A 186 2.58 -40.32 29.73
CA ASP A 186 2.28 -40.01 28.32
C ASP A 186 0.88 -39.44 28.16
N ARG A 187 -0.13 -40.08 28.79
CA ARG A 187 -1.50 -39.56 28.79
C ARG A 187 -1.57 -38.13 29.34
N HIS A 188 -0.88 -37.82 30.44
CA HIS A 188 -0.87 -36.47 31.02
C HIS A 188 -0.18 -35.45 30.10
N ASP A 189 1.00 -35.80 29.56
CA ASP A 189 1.76 -34.95 28.66
C ASP A 189 1.00 -34.70 27.34
N LYS A 190 0.22 -35.67 26.85
CA LYS A 190 -0.69 -35.51 25.70
C LYS A 190 -1.81 -34.52 25.98
N PHE A 191 -2.42 -34.51 27.18
CA PHE A 191 -3.37 -33.45 27.55
C PHE A 191 -2.71 -32.06 27.62
N SER A 192 -1.47 -32.00 28.09
CA SER A 192 -0.67 -30.76 28.13
C SER A 192 -0.34 -30.25 26.71
N GLU A 193 0.04 -31.15 25.80
CA GLU A 193 0.29 -30.87 24.38
C GLU A 193 -0.97 -30.40 23.65
N ILE A 194 -2.09 -31.10 23.80
CA ILE A 194 -3.39 -30.71 23.23
C ILE A 194 -3.79 -29.31 23.69
N ASN A 195 -3.60 -28.98 24.97
CA ASN A 195 -3.93 -27.64 25.48
C ASN A 195 -3.01 -26.55 24.92
N LYS A 196 -1.72 -26.82 24.69
CA LYS A 196 -0.82 -25.89 23.96
C LYS A 196 -1.28 -25.68 22.52
N LEU A 197 -1.67 -26.76 21.82
CA LEU A 197 -2.17 -26.68 20.44
C LEU A 197 -3.46 -25.88 20.34
N ARG A 198 -4.39 -26.02 21.30
CA ARG A 198 -5.61 -25.19 21.37
C ARG A 198 -5.29 -23.71 21.57
N THR A 199 -4.33 -23.35 22.41
CA THR A 199 -3.90 -21.94 22.55
C THR A 199 -3.27 -21.42 21.26
N MET A 200 -2.46 -22.22 20.56
CA MET A 200 -1.92 -21.85 19.25
C MET A 200 -3.03 -21.66 18.19
N LEU A 201 -4.09 -22.48 18.25
CA LEU A 201 -5.25 -22.37 17.37
C LEU A 201 -5.99 -21.04 17.58
N VAL A 202 -6.29 -20.67 18.83
CA VAL A 202 -6.92 -19.37 19.16
C VAL A 202 -6.07 -18.21 18.64
N ASN A 203 -4.76 -18.22 18.88
CA ASN A 203 -3.88 -17.15 18.41
C ASN A 203 -3.92 -17.00 16.88
N ARG A 204 -3.93 -18.12 16.14
CA ARG A 204 -4.03 -18.09 14.66
C ARG A 204 -5.41 -17.67 14.16
N ASP A 205 -6.47 -18.07 14.86
CA ASP A 205 -7.83 -17.63 14.57
C ASP A 205 -7.98 -16.10 14.76
N ILE A 206 -7.42 -15.53 15.83
CA ILE A 206 -7.36 -14.07 16.06
C ILE A 206 -6.61 -13.38 14.91
N GLU A 207 -5.40 -13.82 14.56
CA GLU A 207 -4.63 -13.27 13.43
C GLU A 207 -5.43 -13.32 12.11
N LEU A 208 -6.08 -14.45 11.82
CA LEU A 208 -6.89 -14.61 10.61
C LEU A 208 -8.09 -13.66 10.58
N ARG A 209 -8.76 -13.43 11.73
CA ARG A 209 -9.86 -12.47 11.85
C ARG A 209 -9.40 -11.03 11.68
N GLU A 210 -8.22 -10.67 12.19
CA GLU A 210 -7.62 -9.36 11.91
C GLU A 210 -7.41 -9.16 10.40
N PHE A 211 -6.86 -10.15 9.69
CA PHE A 211 -6.71 -10.09 8.24
C PHE A 211 -8.05 -10.04 7.48
N GLN A 212 -9.06 -10.82 7.90
CA GLN A 212 -10.40 -10.77 7.30
C GLN A 212 -11.03 -9.39 7.44
N ASN A 213 -10.94 -8.77 8.62
CA ASN A 213 -11.52 -7.45 8.88
C ASN A 213 -10.75 -6.32 8.19
N LEU A 214 -9.42 -6.43 8.06
CA LEU A 214 -8.63 -5.53 7.22
C LEU A 214 -9.02 -5.66 5.73
N PHE A 215 -9.19 -6.89 5.24
CA PHE A 215 -9.58 -7.15 3.84
C PHE A 215 -11.01 -6.67 3.53
N ALA A 216 -11.97 -6.85 4.46
CA ALA A 216 -13.32 -6.31 4.33
C ALA A 216 -13.31 -4.79 4.24
N ARG A 217 -12.52 -4.13 5.10
CA ARG A 217 -12.32 -2.68 5.05
C ARG A 217 -11.67 -2.21 3.74
N GLU A 218 -10.63 -2.90 3.25
CA GLU A 218 -10.04 -2.59 1.95
C GLU A 218 -11.03 -2.76 0.80
N GLN A 219 -11.95 -3.74 0.85
CA GLN A 219 -13.01 -3.86 -0.15
C GLN A 219 -14.01 -2.70 -0.09
N GLU A 220 -14.39 -2.22 1.10
CA GLU A 220 -15.24 -1.03 1.22
C GLU A 220 -14.56 0.24 0.73
N GLU A 221 -13.29 0.44 1.07
CA GLU A 221 -12.50 1.58 0.59
C GLU A 221 -12.33 1.51 -0.94
N ARG A 222 -12.08 0.32 -1.52
CA ARG A 222 -12.06 0.12 -2.98
C ARG A 222 -13.38 0.45 -3.65
N LYS A 223 -14.52 0.00 -3.11
CA LYS A 223 -15.86 0.33 -3.66
C LYS A 223 -16.10 1.83 -3.65
N LYS A 224 -15.78 2.51 -2.54
CA LYS A 224 -15.88 3.99 -2.45
C LYS A 224 -15.01 4.68 -3.51
N PHE A 225 -13.77 4.22 -3.72
CA PHE A 225 -12.92 4.76 -4.79
C PHE A 225 -13.45 4.44 -6.20
N GLU A 226 -14.03 3.27 -6.43
CA GLU A 226 -14.67 2.91 -7.72
C GLU A 226 -15.90 3.79 -8.00
N ASP A 227 -16.73 4.05 -6.98
CA ASP A 227 -17.87 4.98 -7.05
C ASP A 227 -17.41 6.42 -7.31
N GLU A 228 -16.41 6.92 -6.57
CA GLU A 228 -15.81 8.26 -6.78
C GLU A 228 -15.21 8.42 -8.19
N VAL A 229 -14.52 7.39 -8.71
CA VAL A 229 -13.96 7.40 -10.07
C VAL A 229 -15.07 7.37 -11.12
N SER A 230 -16.17 6.65 -10.88
CA SER A 230 -17.36 6.66 -11.73
C SER A 230 -17.98 8.06 -11.81
N ASP A 231 -18.22 8.70 -10.67
CA ASP A 231 -18.79 10.06 -10.59
C ASP A 231 -17.88 11.09 -11.26
N LEU A 232 -16.57 11.05 -11.01
CA LEU A 232 -15.61 11.91 -11.70
C LEU A 232 -15.60 11.68 -13.21
N THR A 233 -15.73 10.42 -13.67
CA THR A 233 -15.81 10.10 -15.11
C THR A 233 -17.07 10.68 -15.75
N VAL A 234 -18.20 10.70 -15.03
CA VAL A 234 -19.44 11.36 -15.50
C VAL A 234 -19.26 12.87 -15.56
N GLN A 235 -18.66 13.49 -14.53
CA GLN A 235 -18.40 14.94 -14.50
C GLN A 235 -17.45 15.38 -15.62
N VAL A 236 -16.36 14.65 -15.86
CA VAL A 236 -15.41 14.95 -16.96
C VAL A 236 -16.11 14.88 -18.31
N LYS A 237 -16.92 13.86 -18.58
CA LYS A 237 -17.70 13.77 -19.83
C LYS A 237 -18.72 14.89 -20.00
N GLY A 238 -19.30 15.38 -18.89
CA GLY A 238 -20.15 16.57 -18.89
C GLY A 238 -19.37 17.81 -19.32
N LEU A 239 -18.23 18.07 -18.68
CA LEU A 239 -17.36 19.20 -19.00
C LEU A 239 -16.77 19.13 -20.42
N GLU A 240 -16.45 17.93 -20.92
CA GLU A 240 -16.03 17.73 -22.32
C GLU A 240 -17.15 18.09 -23.30
N ALA A 241 -18.40 17.69 -23.01
CA ALA A 241 -19.56 18.02 -23.84
C ALA A 241 -19.89 19.52 -23.81
N ASP A 242 -19.80 20.15 -22.63
CA ASP A 242 -19.99 21.60 -22.47
C ASP A 242 -18.90 22.39 -23.22
N LEU A 243 -17.63 21.99 -23.09
CA LEU A 243 -16.51 22.59 -23.81
C LEU A 243 -16.65 22.44 -25.34
N ASP A 244 -17.14 21.29 -25.82
CA ASP A 244 -17.39 21.09 -27.25
C ASP A 244 -18.63 21.87 -27.75
N ASN A 245 -19.58 22.19 -26.89
CA ASN A 245 -20.65 23.13 -27.21
C ASN A 245 -20.15 24.57 -27.24
N GLU A 246 -19.36 25.01 -26.25
CA GLU A 246 -18.75 26.34 -26.22
C GLU A 246 -17.85 26.57 -27.45
N LYS A 247 -17.06 25.57 -27.88
CA LYS A 247 -16.28 25.64 -29.14
C LYS A 247 -17.18 25.82 -30.37
N LYS A 248 -18.34 25.15 -30.44
CA LYS A 248 -19.29 25.31 -31.56
C LYS A 248 -19.93 26.68 -31.54
N GLU A 249 -20.33 27.19 -30.37
CA GLU A 249 -20.88 28.53 -30.21
C GLU A 249 -19.86 29.61 -30.57
N ALA A 250 -18.62 29.47 -30.12
CA ALA A 250 -17.52 30.37 -30.48
C ALA A 250 -17.20 30.34 -31.99
N ALA A 251 -17.27 29.17 -32.63
CA ALA A 251 -17.10 29.04 -34.08
C ALA A 251 -18.27 29.71 -34.84
N ALA A 252 -19.51 29.46 -34.43
CA ALA A 252 -20.71 30.08 -35.03
C ALA A 252 -20.73 31.60 -34.82
N PHE A 253 -20.33 32.09 -33.65
CA PHE A 253 -20.17 33.52 -33.37
C PHE A 253 -19.10 34.15 -34.27
N LYS A 254 -17.96 33.48 -34.45
CA LYS A 254 -16.89 33.94 -35.35
C LYS A 254 -17.38 34.01 -36.80
N GLU A 255 -18.11 33.01 -37.28
CA GLU A 255 -18.69 33.00 -38.63
C GLU A 255 -19.72 34.13 -38.82
N ALA A 256 -20.63 34.31 -37.85
CA ALA A 256 -21.59 35.43 -37.83
C ALA A 256 -20.90 36.80 -37.79
N SER A 257 -19.79 36.93 -37.05
CA SER A 257 -18.98 38.15 -37.01
C SER A 257 -18.27 38.41 -38.34
N THR A 258 -17.69 37.38 -38.99
CA THR A 258 -17.04 37.54 -40.30
C THR A 258 -18.03 37.89 -41.42
N THR A 259 -19.25 37.34 -41.39
CA THR A 259 -20.30 37.69 -42.35
C THR A 259 -20.82 39.11 -42.13
N GLN A 260 -20.99 39.56 -40.88
CA GLN A 260 -21.27 40.98 -40.59
C GLN A 260 -20.15 41.91 -41.03
N MET A 261 -18.88 41.54 -40.84
CA MET A 261 -17.74 42.32 -41.36
C MET A 261 -17.79 42.45 -42.87
N GLY A 262 -18.02 41.35 -43.61
CA GLY A 262 -18.16 41.39 -45.07
C GLY A 262 -19.30 42.30 -45.53
N VAL A 263 -20.47 42.24 -44.89
CA VAL A 263 -21.61 43.13 -45.19
C VAL A 263 -21.28 44.60 -44.91
N LEU A 264 -20.54 44.90 -43.84
CA LEU A 264 -20.08 46.25 -43.53
C LEU A 264 -19.02 46.74 -44.53
N GLU A 265 -18.12 45.87 -44.97
CA GLU A 265 -17.09 46.18 -45.97
C GLU A 265 -17.71 46.44 -47.36
N ASP A 266 -18.69 45.64 -47.78
CA ASP A 266 -19.53 45.90 -48.97
C ASP A 266 -20.28 47.23 -48.86
N GLN A 267 -20.86 47.54 -47.69
CA GLN A 267 -21.53 48.83 -47.46
C GLN A 267 -20.54 50.00 -47.57
N VAL A 268 -19.36 49.91 -46.94
CA VAL A 268 -18.31 50.93 -47.02
C VAL A 268 -17.83 51.12 -48.46
N SER A 269 -17.59 50.04 -49.20
CA SER A 269 -17.24 50.07 -50.63
C SER A 269 -18.33 50.77 -51.45
N SER A 270 -19.60 50.41 -51.25
CA SER A 270 -20.73 51.03 -51.95
C SER A 270 -20.89 52.53 -51.64
N LEU A 271 -20.57 52.95 -50.40
CA LEU A 271 -20.58 54.34 -49.99
C LEU A 271 -19.39 55.12 -50.57
N GLN A 272 -18.20 54.53 -50.61
CA GLN A 272 -17.04 55.13 -51.28
C GLN A 272 -17.28 55.31 -52.78
N GLN A 273 -17.89 54.31 -53.44
CA GLN A 273 -18.23 54.40 -54.85
C GLN A 273 -19.29 55.49 -55.09
N LYS A 274 -20.35 55.55 -54.26
CA LYS A 274 -21.32 56.66 -54.31
C LYS A 274 -20.67 58.02 -54.11
N MET A 275 -19.79 58.19 -53.12
CA MET A 275 -19.06 59.45 -52.93
C MET A 275 -18.22 59.83 -54.16
N GLN A 276 -17.54 58.88 -54.81
CA GLN A 276 -16.80 59.15 -56.04
C GLN A 276 -17.72 59.53 -57.20
N ASP A 277 -18.86 58.87 -57.36
CA ASP A 277 -19.79 59.15 -58.45
C ASP A 277 -20.57 60.46 -58.22
N ASP A 278 -20.95 60.77 -56.98
CA ASP A 278 -21.50 62.07 -56.57
C ASP A 278 -20.46 63.19 -56.78
N GLN A 279 -19.18 62.95 -56.46
CA GLN A 279 -18.10 63.92 -56.69
C GLN A 279 -17.89 64.17 -58.19
N LYS A 280 -17.91 63.13 -59.04
CA LYS A 280 -17.88 63.28 -60.51
C LYS A 280 -19.10 64.04 -61.02
N GLN A 281 -20.30 63.73 -60.54
CA GLN A 281 -21.52 64.47 -60.91
C GLN A 281 -21.43 65.94 -60.48
N HIS A 282 -20.87 66.23 -59.30
CA HIS A 282 -20.65 67.59 -58.83
C HIS A 282 -19.64 68.33 -59.70
N GLU A 283 -18.52 67.69 -60.09
CA GLU A 283 -17.56 68.26 -61.04
C GLU A 283 -18.17 68.54 -62.42
N VAL A 284 -18.97 67.60 -62.96
CA VAL A 284 -19.73 67.82 -64.21
C VAL A 284 -20.72 68.97 -64.07
N THR A 285 -21.41 69.08 -62.93
CA THR A 285 -22.35 70.19 -62.65
C THR A 285 -21.61 71.52 -62.56
N LEU A 286 -20.43 71.56 -61.92
CA LEU A 286 -19.57 72.74 -61.87
C LEU A 286 -19.02 73.11 -63.25
N GLN A 287 -18.69 72.13 -64.11
CA GLN A 287 -18.27 72.38 -65.48
C GLN A 287 -19.43 72.96 -66.33
N GLN A 288 -20.62 72.36 -66.27
CA GLN A 288 -21.82 72.87 -66.94
C GLN A 288 -22.16 74.30 -66.47
N ASN A 289 -22.17 74.54 -65.16
CA ASN A 289 -22.46 75.86 -64.61
C ASN A 289 -21.39 76.90 -64.99
N ASN A 290 -20.12 76.50 -65.12
CA ASN A 290 -19.06 77.35 -65.68
C ASN A 290 -19.21 77.59 -67.19
N GLU A 291 -19.67 76.61 -67.97
CA GLU A 291 -19.96 76.79 -69.40
C GLU A 291 -21.16 77.69 -69.63
N ASP A 292 -22.22 77.55 -68.83
CA ASP A 292 -23.39 78.40 -68.91
C ASP A 292 -23.08 79.82 -68.41
N HIS A 293 -22.30 80.01 -67.34
CA HIS A 293 -21.74 81.32 -66.98
C HIS A 293 -20.89 81.91 -68.12
N LYS A 294 -20.06 81.11 -68.81
CA LYS A 294 -19.32 81.58 -70.00
C LYS A 294 -20.25 81.99 -71.15
N ARG A 295 -21.37 81.29 -71.36
CA ARG A 295 -22.39 81.63 -72.36
C ARG A 295 -23.17 82.88 -71.98
N GLU A 296 -23.46 83.10 -70.70
CA GLU A 296 -24.07 84.35 -70.22
C GLU A 296 -23.09 85.51 -70.33
N LEU A 297 -21.83 85.34 -69.92
CA LEU A 297 -20.76 86.31 -70.16
C LEU A 297 -20.57 86.62 -71.64
N SER A 298 -20.69 85.64 -72.55
CA SER A 298 -20.58 85.90 -73.99
C SER A 298 -21.78 86.65 -74.54
N LYS A 299 -23.00 86.40 -74.04
CA LYS A 299 -24.21 87.18 -74.38
C LYS A 299 -24.14 88.60 -73.83
N ALA A 300 -23.72 88.77 -72.58
CA ALA A 300 -23.50 90.07 -71.95
C ALA A 300 -22.39 90.86 -72.65
N ASN A 301 -21.27 90.21 -73.01
CA ASN A 301 -20.23 90.81 -73.83
C ASN A 301 -20.72 91.16 -75.25
N ALA A 302 -21.59 90.36 -75.86
CA ALA A 302 -22.19 90.69 -77.16
C ALA A 302 -23.17 91.89 -77.07
N GLN A 303 -23.83 92.08 -75.93
CA GLN A 303 -24.59 93.30 -75.64
C GLN A 303 -23.67 94.50 -75.39
N LEU A 304 -22.60 94.33 -74.60
CA LEU A 304 -21.56 95.34 -74.41
C LEU A 304 -20.88 95.75 -75.72
N VAL A 305 -20.66 94.82 -76.66
CA VAL A 305 -20.14 95.14 -78.01
C VAL A 305 -21.16 95.93 -78.83
N LYS A 306 -22.47 95.71 -78.65
CA LYS A 306 -23.50 96.55 -79.30
C LYS A 306 -23.56 97.96 -78.70
N GLU A 307 -23.50 98.08 -77.37
CA GLU A 307 -23.38 99.37 -76.66
C GLU A 307 -22.08 100.11 -77.03
N TYR A 308 -20.96 99.39 -77.09
CA TYR A 308 -19.64 99.92 -77.47
C TYR A 308 -19.57 100.34 -78.95
N ASN A 309 -20.23 99.60 -79.85
CA ASN A 309 -20.34 100.00 -81.25
C ASN A 309 -21.22 101.25 -81.41
N ARG A 310 -22.30 101.38 -80.62
CA ARG A 310 -23.10 102.61 -80.53
C ARG A 310 -22.28 103.79 -80.01
N GLY A 311 -21.42 103.58 -79.01
CA GLY A 311 -20.48 104.61 -78.53
C GLY A 311 -19.34 104.94 -79.50
N ARG A 312 -18.92 103.98 -80.35
CA ARG A 312 -17.85 104.19 -81.34
C ARG A 312 -18.26 105.10 -82.50
N GLU A 313 -19.53 105.10 -82.90
CA GLU A 313 -20.03 106.00 -83.95
C GLU A 313 -20.06 107.47 -83.50
N GLU A 314 -20.16 107.74 -82.20
CA GLU A 314 -20.12 109.12 -81.65
C GLU A 314 -18.70 109.60 -81.26
N ALA A 315 -17.73 108.69 -81.06
CA ALA A 315 -16.42 109.01 -80.48
C ALA A 315 -15.20 108.82 -81.40
N THR A 316 -15.38 108.49 -82.69
CA THR A 316 -14.24 108.20 -83.61
C THR A 316 -14.21 108.99 -84.92
N GLN A 317 -14.76 110.22 -84.91
CA GLN A 317 -14.38 111.26 -85.88
C GLN A 317 -13.36 112.27 -85.31
N GLU A 318 -12.90 112.08 -84.07
CA GLU A 318 -11.90 112.90 -83.40
C GLU A 318 -10.60 112.10 -83.15
N MET A 319 -9.49 112.62 -83.70
CA MET A 319 -8.08 112.24 -83.46
C MET A 319 -7.58 110.83 -83.82
N LEU A 320 -7.17 110.70 -85.09
CA LEU A 320 -5.96 109.94 -85.49
C LEU A 320 -4.70 110.44 -84.72
N ALA A 321 -3.75 109.50 -84.52
CA ALA A 321 -2.28 109.66 -84.45
C ALA A 321 -1.55 110.07 -83.14
N LYS A 322 -1.04 109.06 -82.39
CA LYS A 322 0.42 108.72 -82.17
C LYS A 322 0.59 107.61 -81.09
N GLN A 323 1.17 106.45 -81.42
CA GLN A 323 2.53 105.93 -81.06
C GLN A 323 2.80 105.65 -79.55
N SER A 324 3.49 104.57 -79.09
CA SER A 324 4.13 103.39 -79.74
C SER A 324 4.76 102.39 -78.72
N GLY A 325 4.97 101.11 -79.08
CA GLY A 325 5.76 100.07 -78.36
C GLY A 325 4.95 99.17 -77.39
N GLY A 326 5.31 97.93 -76.99
CA GLY A 326 6.46 97.02 -77.23
C GLY A 326 6.71 96.15 -75.96
N GLU A 327 7.09 94.85 -75.96
CA GLU A 327 7.37 93.89 -77.05
C GLU A 327 6.92 92.43 -76.72
N VAL A 328 7.80 91.42 -76.47
CA VAL A 328 7.43 89.97 -76.34
C VAL A 328 8.33 89.18 -75.32
N VAL A 329 7.89 87.96 -74.92
CA VAL A 329 8.58 86.84 -74.21
C VAL A 329 9.04 87.10 -72.74
N ASP A 330 9.26 86.13 -71.83
CA ASP A 330 9.65 84.71 -71.98
C ASP A 330 9.21 83.77 -70.82
N GLU A 331 9.61 82.48 -70.90
CA GLU A 331 9.26 81.33 -70.04
C GLU A 331 9.87 81.25 -68.61
N ASN A 332 9.37 80.26 -67.85
CA ASN A 332 10.09 79.35 -66.91
C ASN A 332 10.16 79.61 -65.37
N LYS A 333 9.66 78.58 -64.66
CA LYS A 333 10.20 77.89 -63.45
C LYS A 333 10.16 78.51 -62.03
N ARG A 334 9.33 77.84 -61.21
CA ARG A 334 9.63 77.13 -59.93
C ARG A 334 10.04 77.87 -58.64
N GLU A 335 9.25 77.51 -57.61
CA GLU A 335 9.63 77.00 -56.27
C GLU A 335 9.82 77.94 -55.05
N LYS A 336 9.29 77.41 -53.92
CA LYS A 336 9.49 77.74 -52.49
C LYS A 336 8.75 79.00 -51.97
N ALA A 337 8.28 79.04 -50.72
CA ALA A 337 8.69 78.24 -49.55
C ALA A 337 7.56 77.81 -48.58
N ASN A 338 7.89 76.83 -47.72
CA ASN A 338 7.29 76.52 -46.40
C ASN A 338 7.65 77.67 -45.40
N PRO A 339 6.98 77.91 -44.23
CA PRO A 339 6.81 76.97 -43.08
C PRO A 339 5.38 77.03 -42.43
N PHE A 340 4.96 76.17 -41.47
CA PHE A 340 5.38 76.10 -40.05
C PHE A 340 4.87 74.84 -39.30
N ILE A 341 5.80 74.11 -38.64
CA ILE A 341 5.76 73.50 -37.27
C ILE A 341 4.52 72.63 -36.89
N VAL A 342 4.59 71.28 -36.95
CA VAL A 342 5.14 70.29 -35.97
C VAL A 342 4.25 69.98 -34.75
N LYS A 343 3.84 68.70 -34.62
CA LYS A 343 4.16 67.81 -33.46
C LYS A 343 3.81 66.34 -33.76
N SER A 344 4.78 65.46 -33.53
CA SER A 344 4.65 63.99 -33.57
C SER A 344 5.26 63.41 -32.29
N ASP A 345 4.54 62.56 -31.58
CA ASP A 345 5.04 61.92 -30.35
C ASP A 345 5.84 60.63 -30.66
N ALA A 346 7.14 60.70 -30.42
CA ALA A 346 8.05 59.58 -30.13
C ALA A 346 9.30 60.20 -29.50
N PRO A 347 9.79 59.73 -28.33
CA PRO A 347 10.64 58.53 -28.28
C PRO A 347 10.39 57.71 -26.96
N PRO A 348 11.05 56.55 -26.64
CA PRO A 348 12.50 56.35 -26.63
C PRO A 348 13.02 55.01 -27.19
N VAL A 349 14.35 54.96 -27.29
CA VAL A 349 15.17 53.84 -27.77
C VAL A 349 15.48 52.86 -26.63
N LEU A 350 15.38 51.56 -26.93
CA LEU A 350 15.92 50.38 -26.22
C LEU A 350 15.64 50.23 -24.70
N SER A 351 14.81 49.24 -24.33
CA SER A 351 14.92 48.57 -23.03
C SER A 351 14.35 47.14 -23.04
N GLN A 352 15.01 46.26 -22.27
CA GLN A 352 14.57 44.95 -21.72
C GLN A 352 13.99 43.85 -22.64
N ALA A 353 13.41 44.12 -23.81
CA ALA A 353 12.74 43.11 -24.62
C ALA A 353 13.65 41.94 -25.05
N GLU A 354 14.91 42.20 -25.41
CA GLU A 354 15.90 41.16 -25.75
C GLU A 354 16.39 40.37 -24.53
N ILE A 355 16.31 40.95 -23.33
CA ILE A 355 16.66 40.26 -22.07
C ILE A 355 15.48 39.38 -21.59
N ILE A 356 14.25 39.81 -21.85
CA ILE A 356 13.03 39.05 -21.52
C ILE A 356 12.82 37.87 -22.48
N ALA A 357 13.23 37.99 -23.75
CA ALA A 357 13.12 36.94 -24.76
C ALA A 357 13.79 35.60 -24.36
N VAL A 358 14.84 35.64 -23.53
CA VAL A 358 15.53 34.42 -23.04
C VAL A 358 14.78 33.72 -21.90
N ASN A 359 13.97 34.44 -21.12
CA ASN A 359 13.22 33.89 -19.98
C ASN A 359 11.88 33.21 -20.37
N GLN A 360 11.51 33.25 -21.66
CA GLN A 360 10.22 32.73 -22.17
C GLN A 360 10.32 31.39 -22.92
N SER A 361 11.40 30.62 -22.74
CA SER A 361 11.43 29.22 -23.18
C SER A 361 10.39 28.40 -22.38
N LYS A 362 9.43 27.81 -23.11
CA LYS A 362 8.42 26.89 -22.55
C LYS A 362 8.98 25.52 -22.18
N GLU A 363 10.25 25.26 -22.46
CA GLU A 363 10.92 24.00 -22.15
C GLU A 363 12.24 24.30 -21.43
N ILE A 364 12.68 23.38 -20.55
CA ILE A 364 14.01 23.46 -19.93
C ILE A 364 15.06 23.23 -21.03
N SER A 365 15.62 24.33 -21.56
CA SER A 365 16.74 24.28 -22.50
C SER A 365 17.98 23.62 -21.89
N GLU A 366 18.96 23.23 -22.72
CA GLU A 366 20.27 22.66 -22.32
C GLU A 366 21.02 23.53 -21.27
N ILE A 367 20.75 24.83 -21.23
CA ILE A 367 21.31 25.78 -20.25
C ILE A 367 20.74 25.56 -18.84
N GLY A 368 19.60 24.88 -18.71
CA GLY A 368 18.89 24.60 -17.46
C GLY A 368 17.97 25.72 -16.96
N ALA A 369 17.10 25.39 -16.00
CA ALA A 369 16.13 26.31 -15.40
C ALA A 369 16.40 26.55 -13.90
N PRO A 370 16.38 27.81 -13.42
CA PRO A 370 16.48 28.10 -11.99
C PRO A 370 15.20 27.68 -11.26
N SER A 371 15.35 27.12 -10.07
CA SER A 371 14.24 26.61 -9.25
C SER A 371 14.57 26.68 -7.75
N THR A 372 13.59 26.44 -6.90
CA THR A 372 13.77 26.34 -5.44
C THR A 372 13.30 24.98 -4.94
N ILE A 373 13.92 24.44 -3.89
CA ILE A 373 13.47 23.17 -3.32
C ILE A 373 12.22 23.40 -2.47
N SER A 374 11.04 23.00 -2.95
CA SER A 374 9.80 23.12 -2.17
C SER A 374 9.78 22.18 -0.98
N ARG A 375 10.20 20.92 -1.16
CA ARG A 375 10.31 19.92 -0.09
C ARG A 375 11.32 18.84 -0.44
N ILE A 376 11.99 18.30 0.58
CA ILE A 376 12.83 17.10 0.48
C ILE A 376 12.46 16.16 1.63
N ASP A 377 12.37 14.86 1.36
CA ASP A 377 12.27 13.81 2.36
C ASP A 377 13.54 12.94 2.32
N ASN A 378 14.44 13.21 3.26
CA ASN A 378 15.73 12.54 3.36
C ASN A 378 15.60 11.04 3.69
N ARG A 379 14.44 10.56 4.17
CA ARG A 379 14.22 9.13 4.47
C ARG A 379 13.84 8.33 3.23
N THR A 380 13.07 8.94 2.32
CA THR A 380 12.64 8.29 1.07
C THR A 380 13.47 8.69 -0.15
N GLY A 381 14.38 9.67 -0.01
CA GLY A 381 15.17 10.21 -1.11
C GLY A 381 14.34 11.04 -2.11
N MET A 382 13.13 11.45 -1.73
CA MET A 382 12.19 12.15 -2.61
C MET A 382 12.35 13.67 -2.51
N ILE A 383 12.26 14.35 -3.66
CA ILE A 383 12.32 15.81 -3.76
C ILE A 383 11.16 16.35 -4.59
N LEU A 384 10.58 17.46 -4.14
CA LEU A 384 9.50 18.20 -4.80
C LEU A 384 10.06 19.54 -5.27
N LEU A 385 9.98 19.80 -6.57
CA LEU A 385 10.40 21.07 -7.20
C LEU A 385 9.19 21.75 -7.88
N PRO A 386 9.11 23.09 -7.86
CA PRO A 386 8.07 23.86 -8.53
C PRO A 386 8.39 24.04 -10.03
N LEU A 387 8.47 22.92 -10.74
CA LEU A 387 8.69 22.83 -12.18
C LEU A 387 7.74 21.76 -12.73
N GLY A 388 6.73 22.15 -13.50
CA GLY A 388 5.70 21.23 -13.99
C GLY A 388 5.88 20.74 -15.43
N ILE A 389 4.86 20.04 -15.91
CA ILE A 389 4.71 19.60 -17.33
C ILE A 389 4.84 20.81 -18.28
N GLU A 390 4.37 21.99 -17.84
CA GLU A 390 4.50 23.29 -18.51
C GLU A 390 5.93 23.74 -18.87
N ARG A 391 6.97 23.02 -18.38
CA ARG A 391 8.39 23.20 -18.69
C ARG A 391 9.01 22.04 -19.48
N GLY A 392 8.21 21.13 -20.04
CA GLY A 392 8.70 19.94 -20.77
C GLY A 392 9.20 18.82 -19.85
N VAL A 393 8.65 18.72 -18.63
CA VAL A 393 9.04 17.70 -17.65
C VAL A 393 8.10 16.49 -17.74
N GLU A 394 8.64 15.35 -18.16
CA GLU A 394 7.91 14.08 -18.26
C GLU A 394 8.39 13.03 -17.23
N GLN A 395 7.56 12.01 -16.97
CA GLN A 395 7.92 10.89 -16.12
C GLN A 395 9.08 10.10 -16.72
N GLY A 396 10.11 9.83 -15.91
CA GLY A 396 11.30 9.11 -16.33
C GLY A 396 12.48 10.01 -16.73
N ASN A 397 12.25 11.30 -17.00
CA ASN A 397 13.32 12.27 -17.30
C ASN A 397 14.34 12.35 -16.16
N VAL A 398 15.61 12.53 -16.53
CA VAL A 398 16.73 12.65 -15.58
C VAL A 398 17.30 14.06 -15.67
N PHE A 399 17.46 14.70 -14.51
CA PHE A 399 18.01 16.06 -14.40
C PHE A 399 19.15 16.09 -13.39
N THR A 400 20.16 16.90 -13.66
CA THR A 400 21.24 17.18 -12.70
C THR A 400 20.94 18.50 -11.97
N LEU A 401 20.90 18.45 -10.64
CA LEU A 401 20.69 19.61 -9.77
C LEU A 401 22.05 20.25 -9.43
N TRP A 402 22.17 21.54 -9.70
CA TRP A 402 23.34 22.34 -9.34
C TRP A 402 23.00 23.32 -8.22
N LYS A 403 23.89 23.44 -7.23
CA LYS A 403 23.84 24.43 -6.16
C LYS A 403 25.21 25.08 -6.04
N ASP A 404 25.27 26.42 -5.99
CA ASP A 404 26.52 27.19 -5.85
C ASP A 404 27.63 26.74 -6.83
N GLN A 405 27.27 26.55 -8.11
CA GLN A 405 28.15 26.07 -9.20
C GLN A 405 28.73 24.66 -8.99
N ARG A 406 28.13 23.82 -8.14
CA ARG A 406 28.51 22.41 -7.94
C ARG A 406 27.35 21.46 -8.19
N LYS A 407 27.63 20.30 -8.81
CA LYS A 407 26.65 19.19 -8.95
C LYS A 407 26.26 18.68 -7.56
N ALA A 408 25.03 18.94 -7.14
CA ALA A 408 24.54 18.64 -5.80
C ALA A 408 23.87 17.26 -5.74
N ALA A 409 23.06 16.92 -6.74
CA ALA A 409 22.38 15.62 -6.88
C ALA A 409 21.99 15.37 -8.35
N ARG A 410 21.69 14.12 -8.71
CA ARG A 410 21.00 13.76 -9.97
C ARG A 410 19.64 13.17 -9.60
N ILE A 411 18.58 13.56 -10.28
CA ILE A 411 17.19 13.18 -9.94
C ILE A 411 16.51 12.51 -11.12
N LYS A 412 15.64 11.55 -10.85
CA LYS A 412 14.76 10.93 -11.85
C LYS A 412 13.29 11.24 -11.53
N VAL A 413 12.57 11.83 -12.47
CA VAL A 413 11.17 12.23 -12.30
C VAL A 413 10.29 11.00 -12.16
N GLN A 414 9.55 10.93 -11.06
CA GLN A 414 8.57 9.88 -10.77
C GLN A 414 7.16 10.29 -11.22
N SER A 415 6.81 11.57 -11.08
CA SER A 415 5.60 12.15 -11.64
C SER A 415 5.76 13.66 -11.85
N ALA A 416 5.11 14.18 -12.88
CA ALA A 416 4.96 15.61 -13.12
C ALA A 416 3.47 15.98 -13.15
N ARG A 417 3.16 17.20 -12.74
CA ARG A 417 1.85 17.85 -12.85
C ARG A 417 2.07 19.31 -13.25
N ASP A 418 1.02 20.08 -13.43
CA ASP A 418 1.14 21.53 -13.62
C ASP A 418 1.76 22.19 -12.37
N GLY A 419 2.73 23.08 -12.57
CA GLY A 419 3.47 23.75 -11.49
C GLY A 419 4.49 22.90 -10.71
N PHE A 420 4.44 21.56 -10.73
CA PHE A 420 5.26 20.72 -9.83
C PHE A 420 5.75 19.40 -10.44
N LEU A 421 6.97 19.00 -10.08
CA LEU A 421 7.50 17.65 -10.28
C LEU A 421 7.86 17.00 -8.95
N LEU A 422 7.67 15.69 -8.90
CA LEU A 422 8.11 14.82 -7.82
C LEU A 422 9.15 13.85 -8.39
N ALA A 423 10.35 13.85 -7.81
CA ALA A 423 11.47 13.05 -8.29
C ALA A 423 12.18 12.31 -7.16
N TYR A 424 12.86 11.23 -7.52
CA TYR A 424 13.75 10.48 -6.62
C TYR A 424 15.21 10.89 -6.87
N ILE A 425 15.96 11.14 -5.79
CA ILE A 425 17.39 11.43 -5.82
C ILE A 425 18.16 10.12 -6.07
N LEU A 426 18.86 10.04 -7.20
CA LEU A 426 19.67 8.87 -7.53
C LEU A 426 20.87 8.77 -6.56
N PRO A 427 21.09 7.61 -5.92
CA PRO A 427 22.19 7.42 -4.99
C PRO A 427 23.55 7.53 -5.71
N HIS A 428 24.58 7.90 -4.94
CA HIS A 428 25.99 8.02 -5.38
C HIS A 428 26.33 9.18 -6.34
N PHE A 429 25.45 10.15 -6.57
CA PHE A 429 25.77 11.34 -7.38
C PHE A 429 25.73 12.65 -6.56
N GLY A 430 26.86 13.37 -6.49
CA GLY A 430 26.97 14.66 -5.80
C GLY A 430 27.06 14.55 -4.26
N THR A 431 26.50 15.52 -3.55
CA THR A 431 26.36 15.51 -2.08
C THR A 431 24.92 15.88 -1.70
N PRO A 432 23.95 14.96 -1.86
CA PRO A 432 22.52 15.25 -1.69
C PRO A 432 22.16 15.69 -0.27
N ASP A 433 22.91 15.26 0.76
CA ASP A 433 22.72 15.64 2.17
C ASP A 433 22.84 17.16 2.44
N LYS A 434 23.35 17.93 1.46
CA LYS A 434 23.49 19.39 1.55
C LYS A 434 22.31 20.16 0.96
N LEU A 435 21.33 19.46 0.39
CA LEU A 435 20.07 20.04 -0.10
C LEU A 435 19.09 20.22 1.06
N ARG A 436 18.44 21.39 1.11
CA ARG A 436 17.44 21.77 2.12
C ARG A 436 16.24 22.44 1.45
N PRO A 437 15.04 22.36 2.04
CA PRO A 437 13.90 23.15 1.60
C PRO A 437 14.25 24.65 1.59
N GLY A 438 13.84 25.35 0.54
CA GLY A 438 14.15 26.77 0.31
C GLY A 438 15.52 27.05 -0.34
N ASP A 439 16.35 26.05 -0.61
CA ASP A 439 17.58 26.25 -1.39
C ASP A 439 17.25 26.66 -2.84
N ASN A 440 17.97 27.67 -3.35
CA ASN A 440 18.00 27.98 -4.78
C ASN A 440 18.91 26.98 -5.50
N ILE A 441 18.41 26.38 -6.59
CA ILE A 441 19.12 25.40 -7.40
C ILE A 441 18.93 25.69 -8.89
N HIS A 442 19.80 25.13 -9.72
CA HIS A 442 19.68 25.17 -11.17
C HIS A 442 19.50 23.75 -11.71
N VAL A 443 18.42 23.52 -12.46
CA VAL A 443 17.98 22.20 -12.93
C VAL A 443 18.36 22.06 -14.40
N VAL A 444 19.33 21.20 -14.69
CA VAL A 444 19.88 21.02 -16.05
C VAL A 444 19.49 19.64 -16.59
N PRO A 445 18.99 19.53 -17.84
CA PRO A 445 18.77 18.23 -18.48
C PRO A 445 20.06 17.42 -18.55
N ASP A 446 19.98 16.11 -18.41
CA ASP A 446 21.15 15.23 -18.41
C ASP A 446 21.33 14.61 -19.81
N GLU A 447 22.42 14.96 -20.52
CA GLU A 447 22.71 14.47 -21.87
C GLU A 447 23.17 13.00 -21.92
N GLU A 448 23.55 12.44 -20.77
CA GLU A 448 23.99 11.04 -20.66
C GLU A 448 22.79 10.08 -20.71
N LYS A 449 22.59 9.47 -21.88
CA LYS A 449 21.74 8.26 -22.00
C LYS A 449 22.36 7.12 -21.20
N LEU A 450 21.65 6.66 -20.17
CA LEU A 450 21.87 5.41 -19.44
C LEU A 450 21.52 4.18 -20.30
#